data_AF-A0A9J6B634-F1
#
_entry.id   AF-A0A9J6B634-F1
#
_cell.length_a   1.000
_cell.length_b   1.000
_cell.length_c   1.000
_cell.angle_alpha   90.00
_cell.angle_beta   90.00
_cell.angle_gamma   90.00
#
_symmetry.space_group_name_H-M   'P 1'
#
loop_
_entity.id
_entity.type
_entity.pdbx_description
1 polymer ?
#
loop_
_entity_poly.entity_id
_entity_poly.type
_entity_poly.pdbx_seq_one_letter_code
_entity_poly.pdbx_strand_id
1 'polypeptide(L)' 'MERGSAEKIYKAYFEEGREKNITEIHPYCSDYYKSAALANIYEVPMVLIPDKEDWSVPEFVLEEIFLPPRYKRMLE' A
#
# COMPACT_ATOMS: atom_id res chain seq x y z
N MET A 1 -31.43 -5.78 -10.68
CA MET A 1 -30.24 -5.66 -9.81
C MET A 1 -30.49 -4.48 -8.89
N GLU A 2 -30.99 -4.74 -7.67
CA GLU A 2 -31.50 -3.69 -6.78
C GLU A 2 -30.34 -2.95 -6.08
N ARG A 3 -30.22 -1.65 -6.38
CA ARG A 3 -29.22 -0.74 -5.80
C ARG A 3 -29.36 -0.54 -4.28
N GLY A 4 -30.40 -1.08 -3.63
CA GLY A 4 -30.64 -0.96 -2.19
C GLY A 4 -30.14 -2.15 -1.35
N SER A 5 -29.53 -3.16 -1.96
CA SER A 5 -29.12 -4.37 -1.22
C SER A 5 -27.89 -4.13 -0.34
N ALA A 6 -26.86 -3.47 -0.88
CA ALA A 6 -25.61 -3.21 -0.14
C ALA A 6 -25.80 -2.24 1.04
N GLU A 7 -26.63 -1.21 0.89
CA GLU A 7 -26.92 -0.25 1.96
C GLU A 7 -27.68 -0.88 3.13
N LYS A 8 -28.60 -1.81 2.83
CA LYS A 8 -29.31 -2.58 3.86
C LYS A 8 -28.37 -3.48 4.65
N ILE A 9 -27.45 -4.14 3.94
CA ILE A 9 -26.43 -5.00 4.55
C ILE A 9 -25.53 -4.17 5.47
N TYR A 10 -25.03 -3.01 5.00
CA TYR A 10 -24.18 -2.13 5.81
C TYR A 10 -24.90 -1.61 7.06
N LYS A 11 -26.18 -1.22 6.95
CA LYS A 11 -26.97 -0.78 8.11
C LYS A 11 -27.21 -1.91 9.11
N ALA A 12 -27.53 -3.11 8.65
CA ALA A 12 -27.74 -4.27 9.51
C ALA A 12 -26.47 -4.63 10.32
N TYR A 13 -25.30 -4.64 9.66
CA TYR A 13 -24.03 -4.86 10.34
C TYR A 13 -23.73 -3.80 11.41
N PHE A 14 -24.04 -2.54 11.13
CA PHE A 14 -23.80 -1.43 12.06
C PHE A 14 -24.75 -1.48 13.28
N GLU A 15 -26.02 -1.82 13.07
CA GLU A 15 -27.01 -1.96 14.14
C GLU A 15 -26.72 -3.18 15.04
N GLU A 16 -26.33 -4.31 14.47
CA GLU A 16 -25.92 -5.51 15.24
C GLU A 16 -24.67 -5.24 16.10
N GLY A 17 -23.72 -4.47 15.58
CA GLY A 17 -22.52 -4.05 16.32
C GLY A 17 -22.81 -3.11 17.50
N ARG A 18 -23.98 -2.45 17.53
CA ARG A 18 -24.42 -1.60 18.64
C ARG A 18 -25.14 -2.37 19.75
N GLU A 19 -25.82 -3.48 19.43
CA GLU A 19 -26.49 -4.33 20.43
C GLU A 19 -25.50 -5.18 21.22
N LYS A 20 -24.42 -5.59 20.57
CA LYS A 20 -23.26 -6.14 21.27
C LYS A 20 -22.56 -4.94 21.92
N ASN A 21 -22.67 -4.81 23.24
CA ASN A 21 -21.81 -3.91 24.04
C ASN A 21 -20.36 -4.41 23.92
N ILE A 22 -19.75 -4.26 22.75
CA ILE A 22 -18.33 -4.42 22.53
C ILE A 22 -17.72 -3.18 23.20
N THR A 23 -17.56 -3.23 24.52
CA THR A 23 -17.00 -2.14 25.32
C THR A 23 -15.51 -1.96 25.07
N GLU A 24 -14.86 -2.95 24.45
CA GLU A 24 -13.52 -2.86 23.85
C GLU A 24 -13.59 -2.98 22.33
N ILE A 25 -14.23 -2.00 21.67
CA ILE A 25 -13.86 -1.73 20.27
C ILE A 25 -12.51 -1.04 20.36
N HIS A 26 -11.44 -1.83 20.45
CA HIS A 26 -10.13 -1.30 20.12
C HIS A 26 -10.24 -0.73 18.71
N PRO A 27 -9.78 0.52 18.49
CA PRO A 27 -9.79 1.08 17.16
C PRO A 27 -9.08 0.10 16.24
N TYR A 28 -9.77 -0.29 15.16
CA TYR A 28 -9.26 -1.24 14.18
C TYR A 28 -7.87 -0.84 13.66
N CYS A 29 -7.60 0.47 13.64
CA CYS A 29 -6.31 1.04 13.28
C CYS A 29 -5.52 1.47 14.53
N SER A 30 -4.29 0.98 14.64
CA SER A 30 -3.26 1.55 15.52
C SER A 30 -3.06 3.04 15.21
N ASP A 31 -2.74 3.82 16.25
CA ASP A 31 -2.39 5.23 16.13
C ASP A 31 -1.26 5.48 15.11
N TYR A 32 -0.40 4.48 14.91
CA TYR A 32 0.66 4.47 13.89
C TYR A 32 0.14 4.77 12.47
N TYR A 33 -1.06 4.30 12.12
CA TYR A 33 -1.64 4.47 10.78
C TYR A 33 -2.55 5.70 10.66
N LYS A 34 -2.67 6.53 11.70
CA LYS A 34 -3.43 7.77 11.61
C LYS A 34 -2.70 8.76 10.72
N SER A 35 -3.44 9.58 9.97
CA SER A 35 -2.91 10.58 9.05
C SER A 35 -1.84 11.49 9.67
N ALA A 36 -2.03 11.91 10.92
CA ALA A 36 -1.06 12.72 11.66
C ALA A 36 0.28 12.00 11.88
N ALA A 37 0.24 10.70 12.21
CA ALA A 37 1.45 9.90 12.41
C ALA A 37 2.18 9.68 11.08
N LEU A 38 1.43 9.36 10.01
CA LEU A 38 2.00 9.20 8.67
C LEU A 38 2.60 10.51 8.14
N ALA A 39 1.93 11.64 8.34
CA ALA A 39 2.42 12.95 7.93
C ALA A 39 3.76 13.29 8.60
N ASN A 40 3.93 12.96 9.88
CA ASN A 40 5.18 13.15 10.61
C ASN A 40 6.28 12.17 10.16
N ILE A 41 5.94 10.89 9.94
CA ILE A 41 6.90 9.85 9.51
C ILE A 41 7.44 10.17 8.11
N TYR A 42 6.57 10.62 7.22
CA TYR A 42 6.89 11.01 5.85
C TYR A 42 7.06 12.53 5.70
N GLU A 43 7.30 13.28 6.79
CA GLU A 43 7.62 14.72 6.75
C GLU A 43 8.97 14.99 6.09
N VAL A 44 9.76 13.92 5.86
CA VAL A 44 10.90 13.96 4.96
C VAL A 44 10.41 14.57 3.64
N PRO A 45 11.04 15.65 3.14
CA PRO A 45 10.67 16.19 1.85
C PRO A 45 10.74 15.02 0.88
N MET A 46 9.59 14.67 0.29
CA MET A 46 9.57 13.77 -0.86
C MET A 46 10.42 14.48 -1.89
N VAL A 47 11.72 14.16 -1.89
CA VAL A 47 12.62 14.51 -2.98
C VAL A 47 11.87 13.98 -4.17
N LEU A 48 11.39 14.90 -5.01
CA LEU A 48 10.55 14.55 -6.14
C LEU A 48 11.25 13.38 -6.80
N ILE A 49 10.53 12.27 -6.93
CA ILE A 49 11.05 11.13 -7.66
C ILE A 49 11.52 11.73 -8.98
N PRO A 50 12.82 11.60 -9.31
CA PRO A 50 13.36 12.24 -10.50
C PRO A 50 12.51 11.85 -11.71
N ASP A 51 12.44 12.69 -12.73
CA ASP A 51 11.75 12.29 -13.95
C ASP A 51 12.40 11.01 -14.47
N LYS A 52 11.63 10.19 -15.19
CA LYS A 52 12.15 8.94 -15.74
C LYS A 52 13.41 9.17 -16.60
N GLU A 53 13.51 10.34 -17.21
CA GLU A 53 14.65 10.77 -18.01
C GLU A 53 15.92 11.04 -17.17
N ASP A 54 15.75 11.34 -15.88
CA ASP A 54 16.85 11.55 -14.93
C ASP A 54 17.30 10.25 -14.24
N TRP A 55 16.66 9.11 -14.53
CA TRP A 55 17.01 7.82 -13.94
C TRP A 55 18.23 7.22 -14.63
N SER A 56 19.41 7.37 -14.03
CA SER A 56 20.59 6.60 -14.44
C SER A 56 20.41 5.15 -14.00
N VAL A 57 20.12 4.24 -14.95
CA VAL A 57 20.13 2.80 -14.67
C VAL A 57 21.58 2.33 -14.55
N PRO A 58 21.99 1.72 -13.42
CA PRO A 58 23.33 1.17 -13.30
C PRO A 58 23.58 0.08 -14.35
N GLU A 59 24.78 0.05 -14.91
CA GLU A 59 25.14 -0.87 -16.01
C GLU A 59 24.92 -2.35 -15.63
N PHE A 60 25.18 -2.72 -14.37
CA PHE A 60 24.94 -4.08 -13.87
C PHE A 60 23.44 -4.48 -13.89
N VAL A 61 22.53 -3.52 -13.73
CA VAL A 61 21.07 -3.76 -13.80
C VAL A 61 20.66 -4.02 -15.26
N LEU A 62 21.30 -3.33 -16.20
CA LEU A 62 21.10 -3.57 -17.63
C LEU A 62 21.58 -4.98 -18.01
N GLU A 63 22.76 -5.38 -17.53
CA GLU A 63 23.31 -6.72 -17.77
C GLU A 63 22.43 -7.83 -17.18
N GLU A 64 21.87 -7.63 -15.98
CA GLU A 64 21.10 -8.68 -15.31
C GLU A 64 19.67 -8.86 -15.85
N ILE A 65 18.99 -7.77 -16.22
CA ILE A 65 17.58 -7.78 -16.64
C ILE A 65 17.43 -7.96 -18.16
N PHE A 66 18.36 -7.42 -18.97
CA PHE A 66 18.25 -7.48 -20.43
C PHE A 66 18.95 -8.67 -21.06
N LEU A 67 19.82 -9.39 -20.34
CA LEU A 67 20.38 -10.64 -20.83
C LEU A 67 19.46 -11.80 -20.45
N PRO A 68 18.81 -12.47 -21.43
CA PRO A 68 18.11 -13.71 -21.15
C PRO A 68 19.05 -14.70 -20.44
N PRO A 69 18.55 -15.57 -19.55
CA PRO A 69 19.37 -16.58 -18.85
C PRO A 69 20.22 -17.44 -19.79
N ARG A 70 19.85 -17.54 -21.07
CA ARG A 70 20.58 -18.24 -22.14
C ARG A 70 21.95 -17.65 -22.48
N TYR A 71 22.19 -16.38 -22.13
CA TYR A 71 23.44 -15.67 -22.32
C TYR A 71 24.29 -15.58 -21.05
N LYS A 72 23.76 -15.98 -19.89
CA LYS A 72 24.53 -16.26 -18.66
C LYS A 72 25.33 -17.57 -18.76
N ARG A 73 25.74 -17.97 -19.98
CA ARG A 73 26.60 -19.14 -20.17
C ARG A 73 28.04 -18.71 -19.89
N MET A 74 28.40 -18.87 -18.62
CA MET A 74 29.76 -19.02 -18.11
C MET A 74 30.69 -17.86 -18.50
N LEU A 75 30.65 -16.77 -17.73
CA LEU A 75 31.90 -16.13 -17.35
C LEU A 75 32.58 -17.12 -16.40
N GLU A 76 33.70 -17.69 -16.84
CA GLU A 76 34.59 -18.55 -16.05
C GLU A 76 34.97 -17.93 -14.69
#